data_AF-G7E6W9-F1
#
_entry.id   AF-G7E6W9-F1
#
_cell.length_a   1.000
_cell.length_b   1.000
_cell.length_c   1.000
_cell.angle_alpha   90.00
_cell.angle_beta   90.00
_cell.angle_gamma   90.00
#
_symmetry.space_group_name_H-M   'P 1'
#
loop_
_entity.id
_entity.type
_entity.pdbx_description
1 polymer ?
#
loop_
_entity_poly.entity_id
_entity_poly.type
_entity_poly.pdbx_seq_one_letter_code
_entity_poly.pdbx_strand_id
1 'polypeptide(L)'
;MLDRADINQDGDVHGTMVYDQVTLAGKTFKGCFGISELEPKFVELDRDVYGITALGVQLMQNQTLQAPTHYVPTFLQSMRDAGVIQHAIVSLNFASPPSIKSVDALAGSVTIGAIDTSKIKGAITWSNRQNVDGQAFWAIKVGFPTLGVRNAVSLIDSGTTMVALEEAAFDRYFAALKPRGKATRLLALIFLTGAGATYDDTLGVVQMPKGVVPDTLPFVLSGRTFVLTGQQQLVGSEMYGLLGLDTTKHYSWITKGSTVSVLGLHLIEKFSVIFDEEHHQIGFAERA
;
A
#
# COMPACT_ATOMS: atom_id res chain seq x y z
N MET A 1 6.48 -2.29 29.68
CA MET A 1 7.08 -1.39 28.68
C MET A 1 6.64 -1.98 27.36
N LEU A 2 5.61 -1.39 26.74
CA LEU A 2 5.04 -1.86 25.48
C LEU A 2 5.53 -0.86 24.44
N ASP A 3 6.38 -1.33 23.54
CA ASP A 3 6.99 -0.52 22.50
C ASP A 3 5.96 -0.16 21.42
N ARG A 4 6.16 1.04 20.87
CA ARG A 4 5.25 1.76 19.98
C ARG A 4 5.28 1.16 18.58
N ALA A 5 4.10 1.05 17.95
CA ALA A 5 4.00 0.83 16.52
C ALA A 5 4.32 2.15 15.79
N ASP A 6 5.54 2.32 15.30
CA ASP A 6 5.88 3.41 14.38
C ASP A 6 5.30 3.07 13.00
N ILE A 7 4.29 3.84 12.57
CA ILE A 7 3.55 3.65 11.30
C ILE A 7 4.27 4.34 10.12
N ASN A 8 5.49 4.85 10.34
CA ASN A 8 6.37 5.41 9.31
C ASN A 8 7.76 4.80 9.45
N GLN A 9 8.09 3.80 8.63
CA GLN A 9 9.46 3.33 8.51
C GLN A 9 9.99 3.62 7.11
N ASP A 10 10.39 4.88 6.91
CA ASP A 10 11.47 5.20 5.97
C ASP A 10 12.76 4.59 6.55
N GLY A 11 13.09 3.40 6.08
CA GLY A 11 14.26 2.64 6.50
C GLY A 11 15.16 2.37 5.30
N ASP A 12 16.42 2.75 5.40
CA ASP A 12 17.46 2.28 4.51
C ASP A 12 18.12 1.04 5.11
N VAL A 13 18.53 0.10 4.25
CA VAL A 13 19.27 -1.09 4.64
C VAL A 13 20.54 -1.16 3.80
N HIS A 14 21.67 -1.37 4.47
CA HIS A 14 22.94 -1.62 3.81
C HIS A 14 23.41 -3.05 4.06
N GLY A 15 24.16 -3.60 3.12
CA GLY A 15 24.67 -4.96 3.26
C GLY A 15 25.36 -5.47 2.01
N THR A 16 25.51 -6.80 1.96
CA THR A 16 26.20 -7.50 0.86
C THR A 16 25.20 -8.21 -0.03
N MET A 17 25.30 -8.00 -1.34
CA MET A 17 24.56 -8.78 -2.33
C MET A 17 25.22 -10.14 -2.54
N VAL A 18 24.43 -11.20 -2.48
CA VAL A 18 24.88 -12.58 -2.72
C VAL A 18 24.03 -13.26 -3.79
N TYR A 19 24.59 -14.31 -4.40
CA TYR A 19 23.85 -15.23 -5.25
C TYR A 19 23.81 -16.60 -4.60
N ASP A 20 22.60 -17.06 -4.27
CA ASP A 20 22.42 -18.37 -3.64
C ASP A 20 21.11 -19.03 -4.10
N GLN A 21 20.87 -20.25 -3.65
CA GLN A 21 19.61 -20.94 -3.86
C GLN A 21 18.50 -20.31 -3.02
N VAL A 22 17.41 -19.96 -3.70
CA VAL A 22 16.17 -19.51 -3.07
C VAL A 22 15.09 -20.53 -3.34
N THR A 23 14.33 -20.90 -2.31
CA THR A 23 13.18 -21.80 -2.45
C THR A 23 11.90 -21.07 -2.06
N LEU A 24 10.94 -21.01 -2.99
CA LEU A 24 9.63 -20.44 -2.77
C LEU A 24 8.55 -21.42 -3.23
N ALA A 25 7.58 -21.71 -2.37
CA ALA A 25 6.48 -22.65 -2.65
C ALA A 25 6.96 -24.01 -3.22
N GLY A 26 8.09 -24.52 -2.71
CA GLY A 26 8.67 -25.79 -3.15
C GLY A 26 9.41 -25.75 -4.49
N LYS A 27 9.62 -24.56 -5.08
CA LYS A 27 10.42 -24.35 -6.28
C LYS A 27 11.75 -23.70 -5.92
N THR A 28 12.85 -24.27 -6.39
CA THR A 28 14.20 -23.79 -6.11
C THR A 28 14.83 -23.21 -7.37
N PHE A 29 15.49 -22.07 -7.23
CA PHE A 29 16.25 -21.42 -8.31
C PHE A 29 17.44 -20.66 -7.71
N LYS A 30 18.39 -20.27 -8.56
CA LYS A 30 19.49 -19.38 -8.16
C LYS A 30 19.00 -17.94 -8.27
N GLY A 31 18.94 -17.23 -7.15
CA GLY A 31 18.52 -15.83 -7.08
C GLY A 31 19.62 -14.93 -6.56
N CYS A 32 19.42 -13.62 -6.69
CA CYS A 32 20.25 -12.60 -6.07
C CYS A 32 19.47 -11.92 -4.94
N PHE A 33 20.06 -11.76 -3.76
CA PHE A 33 19.44 -11.08 -2.62
C PHE A 33 20.50 -10.39 -1.75
N GLY A 34 20.07 -9.37 -1.01
CA GLY A 34 20.91 -8.68 -0.04
C GLY A 34 20.87 -9.41 1.31
N ILE A 35 22.03 -9.55 1.93
CA ILE A 35 22.16 -9.87 3.35
C ILE A 35 22.48 -8.55 4.04
N SER A 36 21.55 -8.07 4.86
CA SER A 36 21.75 -6.83 5.59
C SER A 36 22.86 -7.00 6.63
N GLU A 37 23.61 -5.94 6.85
CA GLU A 37 24.24 -5.74 8.14
C GLU A 37 23.12 -5.44 9.17
N LEU A 38 23.38 -5.62 10.47
CA LEU A 38 22.32 -5.48 11.49
C LEU A 38 21.66 -4.10 11.39
N GLU A 39 20.37 -4.05 11.05
CA GLU A 39 19.60 -2.81 11.02
C GLU A 39 18.59 -2.75 12.17
N PRO A 40 18.86 -1.98 13.24
CA PRO A 40 18.04 -1.98 14.46
C PRO A 40 16.56 -1.65 14.21
N LYS A 41 16.26 -0.82 13.21
CA LYS A 41 14.88 -0.37 12.91
C LYS A 41 13.95 -1.50 12.46
N PHE A 42 14.50 -2.54 11.81
CA PHE A 42 13.72 -3.69 11.33
C PHE A 42 13.64 -4.83 12.37
N VAL A 43 14.54 -4.85 13.36
CA VAL A 43 14.59 -5.90 14.41
C VAL A 43 13.44 -5.76 15.43
N GLU A 44 12.84 -4.57 15.54
CA GLU A 44 11.79 -4.27 16.52
C GLU A 44 10.36 -4.48 15.98
N LEU A 45 10.18 -4.65 14.67
CA LEU A 45 8.85 -4.55 14.03
C LEU A 45 8.00 -5.82 14.09
N ASP A 46 8.60 -7.00 14.00
CA ASP A 46 7.88 -8.26 14.14
C ASP A 46 8.90 -9.36 14.41
N ARG A 47 8.67 -10.21 15.43
CA ARG A 47 9.68 -11.21 15.85
C ARG A 47 9.94 -12.29 14.80
N ASP A 48 9.10 -12.35 13.76
CA ASP A 48 9.08 -13.38 12.74
C ASP A 48 9.26 -12.86 11.30
N VAL A 49 9.62 -11.57 11.11
CA VAL A 49 9.95 -11.01 9.78
C VAL A 49 11.47 -10.82 9.67
N TYR A 50 12.10 -11.58 8.78
CA TYR A 50 13.56 -11.61 8.61
C TYR A 50 14.07 -10.83 7.38
N GLY A 51 13.19 -10.22 6.61
CA GLY A 51 13.59 -9.45 5.43
C GLY A 51 12.43 -9.08 4.49
N ILE A 52 12.80 -8.53 3.33
CA ILE A 52 11.86 -8.04 2.31
C ILE A 52 12.03 -8.86 1.03
N THR A 53 10.94 -9.38 0.49
CA THR A 53 10.92 -9.91 -0.89
C THR A 53 10.54 -8.79 -1.84
N ALA A 54 11.53 -8.18 -2.50
CA ALA A 54 11.30 -7.09 -3.42
C ALA A 54 10.68 -7.58 -4.74
N LEU A 55 9.46 -7.10 -5.02
CA LEU A 55 8.73 -7.35 -6.27
C LEU A 55 8.69 -6.10 -7.17
N GLY A 56 9.65 -5.20 -6.97
CA GLY A 56 9.83 -3.99 -7.76
C GLY A 56 10.30 -4.27 -9.19
N VAL A 57 10.34 -3.21 -9.99
CA VAL A 57 10.77 -3.26 -11.39
C VAL A 57 12.30 -3.27 -11.50
N GLN A 58 12.83 -3.76 -12.62
CA GLN A 58 14.28 -3.91 -12.82
C GLN A 58 15.10 -2.64 -12.54
N LEU A 59 14.58 -1.47 -12.89
CA LEU A 59 15.34 -0.24 -12.72
C LEU A 59 15.60 0.10 -11.24
N MET A 60 14.67 -0.25 -10.34
CA MET A 60 14.87 -0.08 -8.89
C MET A 60 16.01 -0.99 -8.40
N GLN A 61 16.10 -2.22 -8.92
CA GLN A 61 17.17 -3.14 -8.56
C GLN A 61 18.55 -2.62 -8.99
N ASN A 62 18.65 -1.92 -10.12
CA ASN A 62 19.92 -1.36 -10.58
C ASN A 62 20.44 -0.22 -9.68
N GLN A 63 19.59 0.36 -8.84
CA GLN A 63 19.96 1.44 -7.91
C GLN A 63 20.47 0.92 -6.57
N THR A 64 20.32 -0.38 -6.28
CA THR A 64 20.71 -0.95 -4.98
C THR A 64 22.22 -1.15 -4.86
N LEU A 65 22.97 -1.13 -5.97
CA LEU A 65 24.41 -1.29 -5.98
C LEU A 65 25.12 0.07 -6.05
N GLN A 66 26.10 0.27 -5.17
CA GLN A 66 27.06 1.35 -5.34
C GLN A 66 27.98 1.01 -6.53
N ALA A 67 27.91 1.80 -7.60
CA ALA A 67 28.68 1.62 -8.85
C ALA A 67 28.46 0.25 -9.53
N PRO A 68 27.26 -0.03 -10.08
CA PRO A 68 26.98 -1.30 -10.72
C PRO A 68 27.86 -1.52 -11.95
N THR A 69 28.79 -2.48 -11.88
CA THR A 69 29.53 -2.99 -13.05
C THR A 69 28.82 -4.16 -13.72
N HIS A 70 27.76 -4.68 -13.08
CA HIS A 70 27.03 -5.86 -13.52
C HIS A 70 25.51 -5.68 -13.36
N TYR A 71 24.77 -6.35 -14.24
CA TYR A 71 23.32 -6.47 -14.17
C TYR A 71 22.93 -7.37 -12.98
N VAL A 72 21.94 -6.94 -12.18
CA VAL A 72 21.35 -7.76 -11.10
C VAL A 72 19.90 -8.05 -11.47
N PRO A 73 19.52 -9.29 -11.80
CA PRO A 73 18.15 -9.60 -12.16
C PRO A 73 17.23 -9.41 -10.95
N THR A 74 15.98 -8.99 -11.20
CA THR A 74 14.95 -9.04 -10.15
C THR A 74 14.66 -10.48 -9.72
N PHE A 75 13.93 -10.63 -8.63
CA PHE A 75 13.43 -11.93 -8.16
C PHE A 75 12.61 -12.65 -9.25
N LEU A 76 11.68 -11.96 -9.91
CA LEU A 76 10.83 -12.53 -10.96
C LEU A 76 11.62 -12.94 -12.19
N GLN A 77 12.61 -12.13 -12.58
CA GLN A 77 13.48 -12.47 -13.70
C GLN A 77 14.34 -13.70 -13.38
N SER A 78 14.90 -13.77 -12.17
CA SER A 78 15.67 -14.95 -11.73
C SER A 78 14.83 -16.23 -11.79
N MET A 79 13.55 -16.17 -11.37
CA MET A 79 12.63 -17.30 -11.50
C MET A 79 12.32 -17.66 -12.95
N ARG A 80 12.10 -16.67 -13.81
CA ARG A 80 11.80 -16.89 -15.24
C ARG A 80 13.00 -17.47 -15.98
N ASP A 81 14.19 -16.92 -15.75
CA ASP A 81 15.44 -17.35 -16.37
C ASP A 81 15.82 -18.78 -15.95
N ALA A 82 15.44 -19.17 -14.72
CA ALA A 82 15.54 -20.56 -14.24
C ALA A 82 14.43 -21.49 -14.76
N GLY A 83 13.48 -20.99 -15.55
CA GLY A 83 12.33 -21.76 -16.06
C GLY A 83 11.31 -22.15 -15.00
N VAL A 84 11.34 -21.53 -13.81
CA VAL A 84 10.38 -21.81 -12.72
C VAL A 84 9.01 -21.21 -13.02
N ILE A 85 9.00 -20.04 -13.67
CA ILE A 85 7.78 -19.36 -14.14
C ILE A 85 7.92 -19.03 -15.62
N GLN A 86 6.79 -19.00 -16.34
CA GLN A 86 6.76 -18.64 -17.76
C GLN A 86 6.64 -17.13 -17.98
N HIS A 87 5.95 -16.44 -17.07
CA HIS A 87 5.64 -15.02 -17.18
C HIS A 87 6.19 -14.25 -15.98
N ALA A 88 6.77 -13.08 -16.19
CA ALA A 88 7.14 -12.15 -15.12
C ALA A 88 5.91 -11.35 -14.61
N ILE A 89 4.91 -12.07 -14.10
CA ILE A 89 3.64 -11.51 -13.59
C ILE A 89 3.50 -11.85 -12.10
N VAL A 90 3.00 -10.90 -11.33
CA VAL A 90 2.58 -11.09 -9.93
C VAL A 90 1.14 -10.65 -9.76
N SER A 91 0.31 -11.47 -9.12
CA SER A 91 -1.02 -11.09 -8.66
C SER A 91 -1.07 -11.06 -7.14
N LEU A 92 -1.46 -9.92 -6.58
CA LEU A 92 -1.71 -9.72 -5.16
C LEU A 92 -3.19 -9.85 -4.87
N ASN A 93 -3.52 -10.74 -3.94
CA ASN A 93 -4.87 -10.97 -3.45
C ASN A 93 -4.88 -10.98 -1.91
N PHE A 94 -4.50 -9.86 -1.27
CA PHE A 94 -4.50 -9.70 0.19
C PHE A 94 -5.88 -9.48 0.82
N ALA A 95 -6.13 -10.01 2.01
CA ALA A 95 -7.35 -9.72 2.75
C ALA A 95 -6.98 -9.18 4.14
N SER A 96 -7.76 -8.23 4.64
CA SER A 96 -7.60 -7.79 6.02
C SER A 96 -7.90 -8.97 6.95
N PRO A 97 -7.08 -9.24 7.98
CA PRO A 97 -7.36 -10.31 8.94
C PRO A 97 -8.67 -10.01 9.67
N PRO A 98 -9.51 -11.03 9.98
CA PRO A 98 -10.81 -10.81 10.62
C PRO A 98 -10.70 -10.33 12.08
N SER A 99 -9.52 -10.44 12.70
CA SER A 99 -9.23 -9.97 14.05
C SER A 99 -7.72 -9.88 14.32
N ILE A 100 -7.34 -9.18 15.39
CA ILE A 100 -5.95 -9.16 15.87
C ILE A 100 -5.43 -10.55 16.32
N LYS A 101 -6.32 -11.47 16.71
CA LYS A 101 -5.93 -12.85 17.07
C LYS A 101 -5.72 -13.75 15.86
N SER A 102 -6.08 -13.26 14.68
CA SER A 102 -5.92 -13.94 13.40
C SER A 102 -4.91 -13.23 12.51
N VAL A 103 -4.04 -12.39 13.06
CA VAL A 103 -2.90 -11.83 12.32
C VAL A 103 -1.99 -12.96 11.79
N ASP A 104 -1.95 -14.10 12.50
CA ASP A 104 -1.27 -15.32 12.05
C ASP A 104 -2.08 -16.15 11.04
N ALA A 105 -3.37 -15.81 10.83
CA ALA A 105 -4.17 -16.48 9.84
C ALA A 105 -3.82 -15.92 8.46
N LEU A 106 -3.32 -16.77 7.56
CA LEU A 106 -3.01 -16.45 6.17
C LEU A 106 -4.22 -15.79 5.48
N ALA A 107 -4.24 -14.47 5.44
CA ALA A 107 -5.32 -13.67 4.86
C ALA A 107 -4.88 -13.13 3.50
N GLY A 108 -4.97 -13.99 2.49
CA GLY A 108 -4.69 -13.64 1.10
C GLY A 108 -3.57 -14.46 0.46
N SER A 109 -3.16 -14.06 -0.74
CA SER A 109 -2.14 -14.76 -1.51
C SER A 109 -1.35 -13.83 -2.42
N VAL A 110 -0.11 -14.25 -2.70
CA VAL A 110 0.71 -13.76 -3.81
C VAL A 110 0.83 -14.88 -4.82
N THR A 111 0.38 -14.65 -6.05
CA THR A 111 0.54 -15.60 -7.15
C THR A 111 1.64 -15.08 -8.06
N ILE A 112 2.70 -15.87 -8.22
CA ILE A 112 3.86 -15.53 -9.06
C ILE A 112 3.82 -16.38 -10.33
N GLY A 113 4.04 -15.75 -11.48
CA GLY A 113 4.07 -16.41 -12.77
C GLY A 113 2.74 -16.46 -13.50
N ALA A 114 1.64 -16.03 -12.87
CA ALA A 114 0.29 -16.13 -13.41
C ALA A 114 -0.67 -15.14 -12.74
N ILE A 115 -1.83 -14.95 -13.38
CA ILE A 115 -2.98 -14.25 -12.81
C ILE A 115 -3.90 -15.30 -12.19
N ASP A 116 -4.17 -15.19 -10.88
CA ASP A 116 -5.14 -16.07 -10.22
C ASP A 116 -6.57 -15.58 -10.47
N THR A 117 -7.14 -16.04 -11.58
CA THR A 117 -8.51 -15.69 -11.98
C THR A 117 -9.59 -16.19 -11.01
N SER A 118 -9.28 -17.15 -10.12
CA SER A 118 -10.22 -17.62 -9.09
C SER A 118 -10.46 -16.58 -7.99
N LYS A 119 -9.59 -15.56 -7.89
CA LYS A 119 -9.69 -14.47 -6.91
C LYS A 119 -10.27 -13.19 -7.49
N ILE A 120 -10.59 -13.18 -8.79
CA ILE A 120 -11.02 -11.99 -9.53
C ILE A 120 -12.50 -12.09 -9.87
N LYS A 121 -13.21 -10.98 -9.68
CA LYS A 121 -14.57 -10.76 -10.15
C LYS A 121 -14.60 -9.69 -11.24
N GLY A 122 -15.25 -10.02 -12.36
CA GLY A 122 -15.37 -9.12 -13.51
C GLY A 122 -14.08 -8.98 -14.32
N ALA A 123 -14.01 -7.97 -15.18
CA ALA A 123 -12.86 -7.73 -16.04
C ALA A 123 -11.69 -7.09 -15.27
N ILE A 124 -10.46 -7.34 -15.72
CA ILE A 124 -9.27 -6.62 -15.27
C ILE A 124 -9.19 -5.29 -16.04
N THR A 125 -8.99 -4.19 -15.32
CA THR A 125 -8.72 -2.88 -15.89
C THR A 125 -7.23 -2.61 -15.84
N TRP A 126 -6.63 -2.52 -17.02
CA TRP A 126 -5.20 -2.30 -17.18
C TRP A 126 -4.86 -0.82 -17.33
N SER A 127 -3.72 -0.43 -16.79
CA SER A 127 -3.09 0.86 -17.06
C SER A 127 -1.61 0.67 -17.30
N ASN A 128 -1.09 1.35 -18.31
CA ASN A 128 0.33 1.39 -18.60
C ASN A 128 1.08 2.00 -17.41
N ARG A 129 2.20 1.36 -17.05
CA ARG A 129 3.10 1.83 -16.01
C ARG A 129 3.65 3.21 -16.36
N GLN A 130 3.86 4.02 -15.33
CA GLN A 130 4.41 5.36 -15.41
C GLN A 130 5.75 5.42 -14.68
N ASN A 131 6.59 6.37 -15.07
CA ASN A 131 7.77 6.74 -14.30
C ASN A 131 7.41 7.89 -13.34
N VAL A 132 8.11 7.96 -12.21
CA VAL A 132 8.07 9.09 -11.27
C VAL A 132 9.46 9.71 -11.28
N ASP A 133 9.56 10.99 -11.63
CA ASP A 133 10.83 11.73 -11.69
C ASP A 133 11.94 11.03 -12.50
N GLY A 134 11.56 10.43 -13.64
CA GLY A 134 12.46 9.69 -14.51
C GLY A 134 12.82 8.29 -14.01
N GLN A 135 12.40 7.91 -12.81
CA GLN A 135 12.61 6.59 -12.23
C GLN A 135 11.42 5.69 -12.46
N ALA A 136 11.71 4.41 -12.67
CA ALA A 136 10.71 3.41 -12.97
C ALA A 136 10.23 2.80 -11.66
N PHE A 137 8.93 2.90 -11.40
CA PHE A 137 8.25 2.28 -10.26
C PHE A 137 7.03 1.51 -10.76
N TRP A 138 6.35 0.82 -9.85
CA TRP A 138 4.97 0.41 -10.07
C TRP A 138 4.03 1.62 -9.87
N ALA A 139 3.99 2.50 -10.87
CA ALA A 139 3.14 3.68 -10.85
C ALA A 139 2.14 3.68 -12.02
N ILE A 140 0.95 4.25 -11.82
CA ILE A 140 -0.09 4.41 -12.85
C ILE A 140 -0.79 5.75 -12.71
N LYS A 141 -1.51 6.18 -13.75
CA LYS A 141 -2.36 7.37 -13.68
C LYS A 141 -3.69 7.03 -13.03
N VAL A 142 -4.01 7.70 -11.93
CA VAL A 142 -5.25 7.55 -11.18
C VAL A 142 -5.94 8.91 -11.02
N GLY A 143 -7.26 8.92 -11.12
CA GLY A 143 -8.10 10.06 -10.76
C GLY A 143 -8.78 9.85 -9.42
N PHE A 144 -8.95 10.91 -8.64
CA PHE A 144 -9.84 10.99 -7.48
C PHE A 144 -10.83 12.13 -7.70
N PRO A 145 -11.95 11.90 -8.41
CA PRO A 145 -12.83 12.98 -8.88
C PRO A 145 -13.39 13.85 -7.75
N THR A 146 -13.72 13.25 -6.60
CA THR A 146 -14.21 13.96 -5.41
C THR A 146 -13.15 14.86 -4.77
N LEU A 147 -11.86 14.56 -5.02
CA LEU A 147 -10.72 15.37 -4.59
C LEU A 147 -10.22 16.30 -5.70
N GLY A 148 -10.88 16.33 -6.86
CA GLY A 148 -10.46 17.14 -8.00
C GLY A 148 -9.21 16.63 -8.73
N VAL A 149 -8.75 15.41 -8.43
CA VAL A 149 -7.65 14.76 -9.14
C VAL A 149 -8.19 14.00 -10.34
N ARG A 150 -7.63 14.22 -11.54
CA ARG A 150 -8.14 13.59 -12.77
C ARG A 150 -7.28 12.45 -13.30
N ASN A 151 -5.96 12.62 -13.35
CA ASN A 151 -5.01 11.67 -13.94
C ASN A 151 -3.61 11.90 -13.36
N ALA A 152 -3.47 11.87 -12.04
CA ALA A 152 -2.18 12.03 -11.37
C ALA A 152 -1.42 10.70 -11.36
N VAL A 153 -0.10 10.75 -11.48
CA VAL A 153 0.73 9.55 -11.29
C VAL A 153 0.69 9.18 -9.80
N SER A 154 0.39 7.92 -9.51
CA SER A 154 0.34 7.35 -8.16
C SER A 154 1.13 6.05 -8.12
N LEU A 155 1.88 5.84 -7.05
CA LEU A 155 2.58 4.59 -6.76
C LEU A 155 1.59 3.55 -6.26
N ILE A 156 1.80 2.29 -6.62
CA ILE A 156 1.09 1.13 -6.09
C ILE A 156 2.12 0.33 -5.31
N ASP A 157 1.98 0.30 -3.98
CA ASP A 157 3.05 -0.19 -3.11
C ASP A 157 2.50 -1.01 -1.94
N SER A 158 2.76 -2.31 -1.95
CA SER A 158 2.37 -3.19 -0.84
C SER A 158 3.25 -3.02 0.41
N GLY A 159 4.42 -2.38 0.29
CA GLY A 159 5.31 -2.07 1.41
C GLY A 159 4.85 -0.85 2.22
N THR A 160 4.03 0.03 1.63
CA THR A 160 3.39 1.13 2.33
C THR A 160 2.05 0.68 2.90
N THR A 161 1.84 0.80 4.22
CA THR A 161 0.57 0.38 4.86
C THR A 161 -0.61 1.26 4.45
N MET A 162 -0.43 2.58 4.49
CA MET A 162 -1.49 3.58 4.33
C MET A 162 -1.76 3.96 2.87
N VAL A 163 -2.90 4.60 2.62
CA VAL A 163 -3.14 5.32 1.36
C VAL A 163 -2.70 6.76 1.57
N ALA A 164 -1.49 7.09 1.13
CA ALA A 164 -0.94 8.43 1.23
C ALA A 164 -1.38 9.24 0.00
N LEU A 165 -2.14 10.30 0.20
CA LEU A 165 -2.57 11.18 -0.90
C LEU A 165 -1.59 12.34 -1.06
N GLU A 166 -1.31 12.74 -2.29
CA GLU A 166 -0.58 13.99 -2.57
C GLU A 166 -1.25 15.16 -1.82
N GLU A 167 -0.42 16.09 -1.34
CA GLU A 167 -0.81 17.13 -0.38
C GLU A 167 -2.11 17.86 -0.74
N ALA A 168 -2.27 18.35 -1.98
CA ALA A 168 -3.47 19.06 -2.38
C ALA A 168 -4.73 18.17 -2.41
N ALA A 169 -4.59 16.88 -2.73
CA ALA A 169 -5.67 15.90 -2.66
C ALA A 169 -6.01 15.56 -1.20
N PHE A 170 -4.99 15.40 -0.34
CA PHE A 170 -5.16 15.16 1.09
C PHE A 170 -5.90 16.33 1.76
N ASP A 171 -5.52 17.57 1.48
CA ASP A 171 -6.16 18.76 2.07
C ASP A 171 -7.66 18.80 1.77
N ARG A 172 -8.05 18.40 0.55
CA ARG A 172 -9.46 18.31 0.14
C ARG A 172 -10.18 17.16 0.82
N TYR A 173 -9.51 16.01 0.95
CA TYR A 173 -10.03 14.86 1.69
C TYR A 173 -10.28 15.25 3.16
N PHE A 174 -9.27 15.80 3.81
CA PHE A 174 -9.31 16.22 5.22
C PHE A 174 -10.37 17.30 5.46
N ALA A 175 -10.48 18.29 4.57
CA ALA A 175 -11.50 19.33 4.65
C ALA A 175 -12.95 18.80 4.50
N ALA A 176 -13.13 17.62 3.89
CA ALA A 176 -14.43 16.96 3.74
C ALA A 176 -14.87 16.19 5.00
N LEU A 177 -13.96 15.91 5.95
CA LEU A 177 -14.21 15.17 7.20
C LEU A 177 -14.91 16.02 8.26
N LYS A 178 -16.02 16.66 7.90
CA LYS A 178 -16.83 17.50 8.80
C LYS A 178 -18.01 16.72 9.36
N PRO A 179 -18.42 16.94 10.63
CA PRO A 179 -19.60 16.31 11.20
C PRO A 179 -20.84 16.58 10.33
N ARG A 180 -21.49 15.52 9.85
CA ARG A 180 -22.76 15.63 9.14
C ARG A 180 -23.92 15.49 10.10
N GLY A 181 -24.44 16.61 10.56
CA GLY A 181 -25.69 16.69 11.33
C GLY A 181 -26.40 18.01 11.07
N LYS A 182 -27.74 18.01 11.17
CA LYS A 182 -28.58 19.22 11.16
C LYS A 182 -28.37 20.02 12.46
N ALA A 183 -27.14 20.44 12.75
CA ALA A 183 -26.94 21.47 13.75
C ALA A 183 -27.62 22.73 13.20
N THR A 184 -28.71 23.13 13.84
CA THR A 184 -29.34 24.43 13.63
C THR A 184 -28.24 25.50 13.65
N ARG A 185 -28.29 26.46 12.72
CA ARG A 185 -27.29 27.53 12.51
C ARG A 185 -26.81 28.24 13.79
N LEU A 186 -27.58 28.15 14.88
CA LEU A 186 -27.26 28.74 16.18
C LEU A 186 -26.23 27.93 17.01
N LEU A 187 -26.17 26.59 16.87
CA LEU A 187 -25.15 25.78 17.56
C LEU A 187 -23.82 25.75 16.80
N ALA A 188 -23.86 25.96 15.48
CA ALA A 188 -22.65 26.10 14.65
C ALA A 188 -21.82 27.34 15.00
N LEU A 189 -22.43 28.40 15.56
CA LEU A 189 -21.72 29.59 16.05
C LEU A 189 -21.11 29.40 17.45
N ILE A 190 -21.68 28.53 18.28
CA ILE A 190 -21.21 28.28 19.66
C ILE A 190 -20.12 27.19 19.67
N PHE A 191 -20.16 26.24 18.73
CA PHE A 191 -19.13 25.22 18.53
C PHE A 191 -18.17 25.56 17.38
N LEU A 192 -17.64 26.79 17.36
CA LEU A 192 -16.57 27.24 16.44
C LEU A 192 -15.21 26.53 16.66
N THR A 193 -15.20 25.35 17.29
CA THR A 193 -14.02 24.48 17.48
C THR A 193 -14.28 23.02 17.05
N GLY A 194 -15.44 22.70 16.46
CA GLY A 194 -15.86 21.34 16.14
C GLY A 194 -15.50 20.81 14.74
N ALA A 195 -14.40 21.27 14.12
CA ALA A 195 -13.82 20.55 12.98
C ALA A 195 -13.18 19.26 13.54
N GLY A 196 -14.03 18.30 13.91
CA GLY A 196 -13.63 17.25 14.87
C GLY A 196 -12.53 16.31 14.39
N ALA A 197 -12.21 16.32 13.10
CA ALA A 197 -11.07 15.58 12.58
C ALA A 197 -9.77 16.38 12.81
N THR A 198 -8.75 15.72 13.34
CA THR A 198 -7.41 16.28 13.57
C THR A 198 -6.38 15.37 12.93
N TYR A 199 -5.32 15.94 12.35
CA TYR A 199 -4.17 15.14 11.94
C TYR A 199 -3.22 14.99 13.12
N ASP A 200 -2.83 13.76 13.44
CA ASP A 200 -1.83 13.49 14.46
C ASP A 200 -0.47 13.32 13.78
N ASP A 201 0.36 14.36 13.83
CA ASP A 201 1.70 14.35 13.23
C ASP A 201 2.64 13.33 13.88
N THR A 202 2.37 12.90 15.12
CA THR A 202 3.19 11.89 15.80
C THR A 202 2.88 10.50 15.27
N LEU A 203 1.60 10.21 15.02
CA LEU A 203 1.15 8.91 14.52
C LEU A 203 1.07 8.86 12.99
N GLY A 204 1.09 10.00 12.30
CA GLY A 204 0.93 10.09 10.86
C GLY A 204 -0.48 9.70 10.38
N VAL A 205 -1.51 9.93 11.20
CA VAL A 205 -2.90 9.47 10.92
C VAL A 205 -3.92 10.58 11.12
N VAL A 206 -5.01 10.53 10.35
CA VAL A 206 -6.18 11.36 10.62
C VAL A 206 -7.01 10.72 11.72
N GLN A 207 -7.23 11.48 12.80
CA GLN A 207 -8.15 11.16 13.88
C GLN A 207 -9.49 11.85 13.65
N MET A 208 -10.58 11.20 14.02
CA MET A 208 -11.95 11.69 13.88
C MET A 208 -12.74 11.40 15.17
N PRO A 209 -13.77 12.19 15.50
CA PRO A 209 -14.68 11.86 16.59
C PRO A 209 -15.39 10.54 16.27
N LYS A 210 -15.70 9.76 17.30
CA LYS A 210 -16.46 8.52 17.15
C LYS A 210 -17.77 8.76 16.41
N GLY A 211 -18.10 7.87 15.46
CA GLY A 211 -19.29 7.99 14.62
C GLY A 211 -19.13 8.88 13.38
N VAL A 212 -18.04 9.62 13.23
CA VAL A 212 -17.71 10.27 11.95
C VAL A 212 -17.14 9.21 11.01
N VAL A 213 -17.80 9.07 9.85
CA VAL A 213 -17.39 8.16 8.78
C VAL A 213 -17.14 9.01 7.53
N PRO A 214 -15.98 8.85 6.86
CA PRO A 214 -15.68 9.55 5.62
C PRO A 214 -16.72 9.28 4.52
N ASP A 215 -16.78 10.18 3.55
CA ASP A 215 -17.46 9.89 2.30
C ASP A 215 -16.84 8.72 1.57
N THR A 216 -17.62 8.13 0.67
CA THR A 216 -17.08 7.20 -0.31
C THR A 216 -16.04 7.91 -1.19
N LEU A 217 -14.87 7.31 -1.34
CA LEU A 217 -13.76 7.80 -2.15
C LEU A 217 -13.70 6.99 -3.46
N PRO A 218 -14.24 7.51 -4.57
CA PRO A 218 -14.06 6.91 -5.88
C PRO A 218 -12.65 7.20 -6.39
N PHE A 219 -12.03 6.20 -7.01
CA PHE A 219 -10.84 6.40 -7.83
C PHE A 219 -11.05 5.85 -9.23
N VAL A 220 -10.47 6.52 -10.22
CA VAL A 220 -10.67 6.21 -11.64
C VAL A 220 -9.36 5.74 -12.22
N LEU A 221 -9.37 4.55 -12.81
CA LEU A 221 -8.26 3.96 -13.53
C LEU A 221 -8.72 3.62 -14.95
N SER A 222 -8.04 4.16 -15.96
CA SER A 222 -8.36 3.90 -17.38
C SER A 222 -9.86 4.04 -17.71
N GLY A 223 -10.53 5.02 -17.11
CA GLY A 223 -11.95 5.31 -17.29
C GLY A 223 -12.92 4.44 -16.46
N ARG A 224 -12.44 3.37 -15.79
CA ARG A 224 -13.26 2.60 -14.84
C ARG A 224 -13.17 3.21 -13.45
N THR A 225 -14.32 3.29 -12.78
CA THR A 225 -14.39 3.72 -11.38
C THR A 225 -14.31 2.52 -10.44
N PHE A 226 -13.41 2.61 -9.48
CA PHE A 226 -13.31 1.75 -8.32
C PHE A 226 -13.65 2.58 -7.08
N VAL A 227 -14.01 1.92 -5.98
CA VAL A 227 -14.62 2.59 -4.84
C VAL A 227 -14.03 2.09 -3.53
N LEU A 228 -13.56 3.02 -2.69
CA LEU A 228 -13.36 2.80 -1.26
C LEU A 228 -14.54 3.42 -0.50
N THR A 229 -15.35 2.58 0.14
CA THR A 229 -16.44 3.05 1.01
C THR A 229 -15.87 3.81 2.22
N GLY A 230 -16.70 4.62 2.88
CA GLY A 230 -16.27 5.34 4.09
C GLY A 230 -15.75 4.41 5.20
N GLN A 231 -16.37 3.24 5.37
CA GLN A 231 -15.92 2.25 6.37
C GLN A 231 -14.59 1.60 5.98
N GLN A 232 -14.34 1.33 4.70
CA GLN A 232 -13.06 0.81 4.21
C GLN A 232 -11.91 1.83 4.31
N GLN A 233 -12.20 3.09 4.61
CA GLN A 233 -11.18 4.10 4.87
C GLN A 233 -10.81 4.17 6.37
N LEU A 234 -11.56 3.50 7.25
CA LEU A 234 -11.32 3.54 8.69
C LEU A 234 -10.41 2.39 9.15
N VAL A 235 -9.54 2.70 10.11
CA VAL A 235 -8.84 1.70 10.92
C VAL A 235 -9.90 0.92 11.71
N GLY A 236 -9.89 -0.39 11.56
CA GLY A 236 -10.79 -1.27 12.29
C GLY A 236 -10.42 -1.32 13.77
N SER A 237 -11.43 -1.40 14.64
CA SER A 237 -11.27 -1.34 16.10
C SER A 237 -10.37 -2.46 16.66
N GLU A 238 -10.29 -3.57 15.94
CA GLU A 238 -9.40 -4.70 16.25
C GLU A 238 -7.92 -4.32 16.22
N MET A 239 -7.54 -3.31 15.44
CA MET A 239 -6.15 -2.84 15.31
C MET A 239 -5.77 -1.80 16.37
N TYR A 240 -6.72 -1.27 17.16
CA TYR A 240 -6.43 -0.11 18.02
C TYR A 240 -5.47 -0.46 19.14
N GLY A 241 -5.62 -1.66 19.73
CA GLY A 241 -4.69 -2.15 20.76
C GLY A 241 -3.27 -2.32 20.22
N LEU A 242 -3.12 -2.82 18.99
CA LEU A 242 -1.82 -3.00 18.33
C LEU A 242 -1.16 -1.66 18.03
N LEU A 243 -1.95 -0.71 17.53
CA LEU A 243 -1.48 0.58 17.05
C LEU A 243 -1.46 1.67 18.15
N GLY A 244 -1.79 1.32 19.39
CA GLY A 244 -1.84 2.28 20.50
C GLY A 244 -2.89 3.39 20.34
N LEU A 245 -3.97 3.12 19.61
CA LEU A 245 -5.00 4.11 19.24
C LEU A 245 -6.09 4.25 20.31
N ASP A 246 -6.64 5.46 20.44
CA ASP A 246 -7.72 5.78 21.38
C ASP A 246 -9.07 5.24 20.89
N THR A 247 -9.64 4.30 21.65
CA THR A 247 -10.94 3.67 21.36
C THR A 247 -12.16 4.61 21.41
N THR A 248 -11.96 5.85 21.86
CA THR A 248 -12.98 6.91 21.84
C THR A 248 -13.01 7.70 20.53
N LYS A 249 -12.11 7.39 19.58
CA LYS A 249 -11.98 8.05 18.28
C LYS A 249 -12.15 7.07 17.11
N HIS A 250 -12.19 7.61 15.91
CA HIS A 250 -11.95 6.89 14.67
C HIS A 250 -10.65 7.35 14.03
N TYR A 251 -10.02 6.48 13.25
CA TYR A 251 -8.77 6.74 12.56
C TYR A 251 -8.90 6.36 11.10
N SER A 252 -8.21 7.07 10.23
CA SER A 252 -8.24 6.87 8.77
C SER A 252 -7.00 6.14 8.28
N TRP A 253 -7.16 5.19 7.36
CA TRP A 253 -6.07 4.65 6.54
C TRP A 253 -5.62 5.59 5.42
N ILE A 254 -6.39 6.64 5.15
CA ILE A 254 -5.96 7.75 4.29
C ILE A 254 -5.12 8.73 5.12
N THR A 255 -3.92 9.04 4.63
CA THR A 255 -2.98 9.97 5.27
C THR A 255 -2.40 10.98 4.30
N LYS A 256 -1.66 11.97 4.83
CA LYS A 256 -0.94 12.97 4.05
C LYS A 256 0.30 12.31 3.45
N GLY A 257 0.39 12.35 2.13
CA GLY A 257 1.58 11.96 1.37
C GLY A 257 2.47 13.15 1.03
N SER A 258 3.45 12.87 0.17
CA SER A 258 4.41 13.82 -0.36
C SER A 258 4.00 14.27 -1.77
N THR A 259 4.95 14.39 -2.70
CA THR A 259 4.78 14.84 -4.09
C THR A 259 3.85 13.95 -4.92
N VAL A 260 3.80 12.65 -4.63
CA VAL A 260 2.95 11.69 -5.33
C VAL A 260 2.09 10.91 -4.34
N SER A 261 0.92 10.49 -4.80
CA SER A 261 0.09 9.60 -3.98
C SER A 261 0.66 8.17 -3.99
N VAL A 262 0.58 7.48 -2.86
CA VAL A 262 0.94 6.07 -2.72
C VAL A 262 -0.32 5.30 -2.32
N LEU A 263 -0.70 4.35 -3.17
CA LEU A 263 -1.84 3.47 -2.95
C LEU A 263 -1.33 2.19 -2.28
N GLY A 264 -1.32 2.25 -0.95
CA GLY A 264 -0.72 1.24 -0.09
C GLY A 264 -1.52 -0.05 0.06
N LEU A 265 -0.99 -0.92 0.92
CA LEU A 265 -1.54 -2.21 1.33
C LEU A 265 -3.05 -2.15 1.61
N HIS A 266 -3.53 -1.16 2.38
CA HIS A 266 -4.95 -1.13 2.74
C HIS A 266 -5.89 -0.94 1.54
N LEU A 267 -5.45 -0.25 0.48
CA LEU A 267 -6.19 -0.20 -0.77
C LEU A 267 -6.06 -1.51 -1.54
N ILE A 268 -4.85 -2.07 -1.60
CA ILE A 268 -4.56 -3.35 -2.29
C ILE A 268 -5.39 -4.49 -1.69
N GLU A 269 -5.68 -4.49 -0.38
CA GLU A 269 -6.56 -5.48 0.26
C GLU A 269 -7.99 -5.49 -0.30
N LYS A 270 -8.46 -4.40 -0.92
CA LYS A 270 -9.83 -4.30 -1.43
C LYS A 270 -9.98 -4.75 -2.88
N PHE A 271 -8.86 -4.94 -3.58
CA PHE A 271 -8.84 -5.27 -5.00
C PHE A 271 -7.91 -6.47 -5.27
N SER A 272 -8.03 -7.03 -6.47
CA SER A 272 -6.98 -7.88 -7.02
C SER A 272 -6.07 -6.97 -7.84
N VAL A 273 -4.79 -6.93 -7.49
CA VAL A 273 -3.79 -6.08 -8.15
C VAL A 273 -2.80 -6.97 -8.89
N ILE A 274 -2.57 -6.68 -10.16
CA ILE A 274 -1.67 -7.46 -11.02
C ILE A 274 -0.54 -6.57 -11.50
N PHE A 275 0.70 -6.97 -11.24
CA PHE A 275 1.90 -6.37 -11.80
C PHE A 275 2.38 -7.24 -12.95
N ASP A 276 2.39 -6.69 -14.16
CA ASP A 276 2.79 -7.37 -15.37
C ASP A 276 4.05 -6.68 -15.92
N GLU A 277 5.21 -7.24 -15.57
CA GLU A 277 6.51 -6.68 -15.97
C GLU A 277 6.76 -6.87 -17.47
N GLU A 278 6.19 -7.91 -18.08
CA GLU A 278 6.38 -8.21 -19.51
C GLU A 278 5.71 -7.17 -20.40
N HIS A 279 4.53 -6.70 -20.00
CA HIS A 279 3.77 -5.69 -20.73
C HIS A 279 3.86 -4.29 -20.12
N HIS A 280 4.64 -4.11 -19.05
CA HIS A 280 4.82 -2.85 -18.33
C HIS A 280 3.48 -2.20 -17.94
N GLN A 281 2.61 -2.96 -17.29
CA GLN A 281 1.27 -2.50 -16.92
C GLN A 281 0.86 -3.00 -15.54
N ILE A 282 -0.12 -2.31 -14.95
CA ILE A 282 -0.76 -2.71 -13.69
C ILE A 282 -2.25 -2.93 -13.94
N GLY A 283 -2.76 -4.06 -13.47
CA GLY A 283 -4.16 -4.45 -13.59
C GLY A 283 -4.89 -4.34 -12.25
N PHE A 284 -6.11 -3.83 -12.27
CA PHE A 284 -7.02 -3.82 -11.11
C PHE A 284 -8.31 -4.56 -11.45
N ALA A 285 -8.81 -5.34 -10.50
CA ALA A 285 -10.13 -5.94 -10.57
C ALA A 285 -10.80 -6.00 -9.20
N GLU A 286 -12.12 -6.19 -9.19
CA GLU A 286 -12.82 -6.56 -7.96
C GLU A 286 -12.37 -7.95 -7.53
N ARG A 287 -12.33 -8.18 -6.22
CA ARG A 287 -12.05 -9.50 -5.67
C ARG A 287 -13.31 -10.35 -5.68
N ALA A 288 -13.13 -11.66 -5.82
CA ALA A 288 -14.17 -12.67 -5.66
C ALA A 288 -14.53 -12.92 -4.19
#